data_AF-A0A382X161-F1
#
_entry.id   AF-A0A382X161-F1
#
_cell.length_a   1.000
_cell.length_b   1.000
_cell.length_c   1.000
_cell.angle_alpha   90.00
_cell.angle_beta   90.00
_cell.angle_gamma   90.00
#
_symmetry.space_group_name_H-M   'P 1'
#
loop_
_entity.id
_entity.type
_entity.pdbx_description
1 polymer ?
#
loop_
_entity_poly.entity_id
_entity_poly.type
_entity_poly.pdbx_seq_one_letter_code
_entity_poly.pdbx_strand_id
1 'polypeptide(L)' 'MFKYILYYLKNFLILIRINKPTGIMLLMFPAIWSILIVLKEEIDIYLILLFAYGSFIMRSAGCI' A
#
# COMPACT_ATOMS: atom_id res chain seq x y z
N MET A 1 -31.27 -2.98 5.51
CA MET A 1 -30.18 -2.27 6.23
C MET A 1 -28.79 -2.64 5.72
N PHE A 2 -28.38 -3.92 5.74
CA PHE A 2 -27.04 -4.37 5.34
C PHE A 2 -26.60 -4.01 3.89
N LYS A 3 -27.56 -4.00 2.95
CA LYS A 3 -27.30 -3.69 1.53
C LYS A 3 -26.82 -2.25 1.29
N TYR A 4 -27.24 -1.29 2.13
CA TYR A 4 -26.84 0.11 2.02
C TYR A 4 -25.40 0.33 2.49
N ILE A 5 -24.99 -0.35 3.55
CA ILE A 5 -23.61 -0.35 4.05
C ILE A 5 -22.66 -0.88 2.97
N LEU A 6 -23.02 -1.98 2.32
CA LEU A 6 -22.25 -2.56 1.21
C LEU A 6 -22.12 -1.61 0.01
N TYR A 7 -23.15 -0.82 -0.27
CA TYR A 7 -23.13 0.17 -1.35
C TYR A 7 -22.17 1.33 -1.05
N TYR A 8 -22.19 1.88 0.18
CA TYR A 8 -21.27 2.94 0.59
C TYR A 8 -19.82 2.46 0.63
N LEU A 9 -19.56 1.28 1.19
CA LEU A 9 -18.23 0.66 1.21
C LEU A 9 -17.66 0.51 -0.21
N LYS A 10 -18.49 0.08 -1.16
CA LYS A 10 -18.08 -0.07 -2.56
C LYS A 10 -17.64 1.27 -3.17
N ASN A 11 -18.34 2.36 -2.88
CA ASN A 11 -17.97 3.70 -3.35
C ASN A 11 -16.66 4.20 -2.72
N PHE A 12 -16.45 3.97 -1.42
CA PHE A 12 -15.18 4.29 -0.76
C PHE A 12 -14.00 3.49 -1.35
N LEU A 13 -14.20 2.20 -1.64
CA LEU A 13 -13.17 1.35 -2.25
C LEU A 13 -12.79 1.80 -3.67
N ILE A 14 -13.75 2.37 -4.42
CA ILE A 14 -13.51 2.95 -5.75
C ILE A 14 -12.75 4.27 -5.64
N LEU A 15 -13.10 5.14 -4.69
CA LEU A 15 -12.43 6.42 -4.44
C LEU A 15 -10.96 6.24 -4.06
N ILE A 16 -10.67 5.30 -3.16
CA ILE A 16 -9.31 4.95 -2.73
C ILE A 16 -8.49 4.33 -3.88
N ARG A 17 -9.11 4.06 -5.04
CA ARG A 17 -8.49 3.40 -6.21
C ARG A 17 -7.79 2.10 -5.84
N ILE A 18 -8.35 1.36 -4.88
CA ILE A 18 -7.83 0.06 -4.47
C ILE A 18 -7.82 -0.94 -5.65
N ASN A 19 -8.70 -0.70 -6.63
CA ASN A 19 -8.83 -1.48 -7.86
C ASN A 19 -7.62 -1.33 -8.82
N LYS A 20 -6.73 -0.35 -8.63
CA LYS A 20 -5.47 -0.20 -9.38
C LYS A 20 -4.32 0.09 -8.41
N PRO A 21 -3.73 -0.95 -7.77
CA PRO A 21 -2.65 -0.79 -6.79
C PRO A 21 -1.29 -0.41 -7.42
N THR A 22 -1.26 0.13 -8.65
CA THR A 22 -0.02 0.52 -9.33
C THR A 22 0.79 1.53 -8.53
N GLY A 23 0.13 2.44 -7.80
CA GLY A 23 0.80 3.41 -6.93
C GLY A 23 1.50 2.80 -5.72
N ILE A 24 0.93 1.73 -5.15
CA ILE A 24 1.54 1.01 -4.01
C ILE A 24 2.74 0.22 -4.52
N MET A 25 2.59 -0.48 -5.65
CA MET A 25 3.66 -1.25 -6.26
C MET A 25 4.85 -0.36 -6.69
N LEU A 26 4.57 0.85 -7.18
CA LEU A 26 5.58 1.86 -7.52
C LEU A 26 6.33 2.43 -6.30
N LEU A 27 5.72 2.49 -5.12
CA LEU A 27 6.42 2.89 -3.89
C LEU A 27 7.15 1.72 -3.23
N MET A 28 6.57 0.53 -3.29
CA MET A 28 7.14 -0.67 -2.69
C MET A 28 8.42 -1.10 -3.41
N PHE A 29 8.47 -0.91 -4.74
CA PHE A 29 9.66 -1.22 -5.54
C PHE A 29 10.93 -0.46 -5.07
N PRO A 30 10.99 0.89 -5.04
CA PRO A 30 12.17 1.61 -4.57
C PRO A 30 12.48 1.35 -3.10
N ALA A 31 11.48 1.08 -2.25
CA ALA A 31 11.71 0.70 -0.86
C ALA A 31 12.44 -0.65 -0.74
N ILE A 32 12.01 -1.66 -1.50
CA ILE A 32 12.68 -2.97 -1.54
C ILE A 32 14.10 -2.84 -2.10
N TRP A 33 14.30 -2.05 -3.16
CA TRP A 33 15.64 -1.79 -3.70
C TRP A 33 16.56 -1.08 -2.69
N SER A 34 16.04 -0.12 -1.93
CA SER A 34 16.81 0.56 -0.89
C SER A 34 17.25 -0.42 0.22
N ILE A 35 16.35 -1.32 0.63
CA ILE A 35 16.63 -2.33 1.65
C ILE A 35 17.68 -3.32 1.12
N LEU A 36 17.54 -3.80 -0.13
CA LEU A 36 18.48 -4.71 -0.77
C LEU A 36 19.89 -4.12 -0.96
N ILE A 37 19.98 -2.81 -1.19
CA ILE A 37 21.27 -2.11 -1.34
C ILE A 37 21.99 -1.97 0.01
N VAL A 38 21.23 -1.70 1.09
CA VAL A 38 21.78 -1.46 2.43
C VAL A 38 22.08 -2.76 3.16
N LEU A 39 21.21 -3.76 3.03
CA LEU A 39 21.34 -5.06 3.69
C LEU A 39 21.89 -6.09 2.69
N LYS A 40 23.23 -6.21 2.67
CA LYS A 40 23.94 -7.20 1.83
C LYS A 40 23.85 -8.64 2.35
N GLU A 41 23.54 -8.84 3.62
CA GLU A 41 23.68 -10.16 4.28
C GLU A 41 22.37 -10.66 4.90
N GLU A 42 21.55 -9.80 5.52
CA GLU A 42 20.28 -10.21 6.13
C GLU A 42 19.13 -9.30 5.73
N ILE A 43 18.09 -9.87 5.12
CA ILE A 43 16.89 -9.11 4.78
C ILE A 43 15.97 -9.08 6.00
N ASP A 44 15.87 -7.94 6.67
CA ASP A 44 14.93 -7.77 7.78
C ASP A 44 13.48 -7.68 7.25
N ILE A 45 12.73 -8.76 7.47
CA ILE A 45 11.33 -8.92 7.04
C ILE A 45 10.45 -7.85 7.72
N TYR A 46 10.81 -7.39 8.91
CA TYR A 46 10.07 -6.33 9.61
C TYR A 46 10.12 -5.01 8.84
N LEU A 47 11.29 -4.65 8.30
CA LEU A 47 11.45 -3.43 7.49
C LEU A 47 10.64 -3.50 6.20
N ILE A 48 10.59 -4.65 5.54
CA ILE A 48 9.77 -4.85 4.33
C ILE A 48 8.29 -4.64 4.64
N LEU A 49 7.80 -5.23 5.73
CA LEU A 49 6.40 -5.07 6.16
C LEU A 49 6.10 -3.62 6.55
N LEU A 50 7.03 -2.94 7.22
CA LEU A 50 6.89 -1.54 7.60
C LEU A 50 6.76 -0.64 6.36
N PHE A 51 7.62 -0.83 5.35
CA PHE A 51 7.56 -0.06 4.10
C PHE A 51 6.33 -0.41 3.26
N ALA A 52 5.92 -1.68 3.23
CA ALA A 52 4.67 -2.09 2.59
C ALA A 52 3.46 -1.39 3.23
N TYR A 53 3.39 -1.34 4.57
CA TYR A 53 2.31 -0.67 5.29
C TYR A 53 2.35 0.85 5.08
N GLY A 54 3.54 1.46 5.15
CA GLY A 54 3.73 2.88 4.88
C GLY A 54 3.32 3.29 3.46
N SER A 55 3.68 2.48 2.45
CA SER A 55 3.28 2.73 1.05
C SER A 55 1.76 2.67 0.84
N PHE A 56 1.08 1.75 1.54
CA PHE A 56 -0.38 1.63 1.51
C PHE A 56 -1.07 2.86 2.13
N ILE A 57 -0.56 3.34 3.27
CA ILE A 57 -1.09 4.52 3.95
C ILE A 57 -0.85 5.79 3.12
N MET A 58 0.38 6.02 2.68
CA MET A 58 0.73 7.21 1.89
C MET A 58 -0.09 7.30 0.60
N ARG A 59 -0.37 6.17 -0.05
CA ARG A 59 -1.18 6.22 -1.27
C ARG A 59 -2.65 6.51 -0.99
N SER A 60 -3.18 5.97 0.10
CA SER A 60 -4.54 6.27 0.57
C SER A 60 -4.71 7.74 0.93
N ALA A 61 -3.69 8.36 1.54
CA ALA A 61 -3.69 9.79 1.87
C ALA A 61 -3.65 10.70 0.62
N GLY A 62 -2.97 10.29 -0.46
CA GLY A 62 -2.93 11.04 -1.72
C GLY A 62 -4.02 10.69 -2.73
N CYS A 63 -4.95 9.79 -2.38
CA CYS A 63 -6.15 9.46 -3.17
C CYS A 63 -7.44 10.00 -2.53
N ILE A 64 -7.38 10.57 -1.33
CA ILE A 64 -8.45 11.42 -0.75
C ILE A 64 -8.36 12.81 -1.38
#